data_AF-A0A8S3K934-F1
#
_entry.id   AF-A0A8S3K934-F1
#
_cell.length_a   1.000
_cell.length_b   1.000
_cell.length_c   1.000
_cell.angle_alpha   90.00
_cell.angle_beta   90.00
_cell.angle_gamma   90.00
#
_symmetry.space_group_name_H-M   'P 1'
#
loop_
_entity.id
_entity.type
_entity.pdbx_description
1 polymer ?
#
loop_
_entity_poly.entity_id
_entity_poly.type
_entity_poly.pdbx_seq_one_letter_code
_entity_poly.pdbx_strand_id
1 'polypeptide(L)'
;MSFVPKQIVEEGAIGSDKNNLDRLPPSYMYSIIFKDIILEINDDDSKSMNTLVKFCQKQNISETQINEFKHEYHDRSPVYWYTKPMFLYAMLNCGLRSLDMEAMCKLGFFIRSLHLQLEQLHQEQSASFQTAFTVYR
;
A
#
# COMPACT_ATOMS: atom_id res chain seq x y z
N MET A 1 8.35 -19.24 -8.70
CA MET A 1 9.68 -18.59 -8.73
C MET A 1 9.61 -17.38 -7.80
N SER A 2 10.37 -17.39 -6.71
CA SER A 2 10.34 -16.34 -5.67
C SER A 2 11.26 -15.20 -6.09
N PHE A 3 10.69 -14.01 -6.29
CA PHE A 3 11.45 -12.78 -6.55
C PHE A 3 11.77 -12.12 -5.20
N VAL A 4 12.94 -12.45 -4.64
CA VAL A 4 13.59 -11.61 -3.63
C VAL A 4 14.81 -10.95 -4.31
N PRO A 5 14.80 -9.63 -4.54
CA PRO A 5 15.95 -8.94 -5.13
C PRO A 5 17.17 -8.98 -4.21
N LYS A 6 18.34 -9.32 -4.79
CA LYS A 6 19.63 -9.54 -4.12
C LYS A 6 20.46 -8.27 -3.82
N GLN A 7 19.88 -7.09 -3.78
CA GLN A 7 20.66 -5.84 -3.69
C GLN A 7 20.14 -4.89 -2.62
N ILE A 8 20.40 -5.23 -1.35
CA ILE A 8 20.54 -4.26 -0.25
C ILE A 8 21.65 -4.80 0.67
N VAL A 9 22.89 -4.77 0.20
CA VAL A 9 24.08 -5.01 1.04
C VAL A 9 25.13 -4.00 0.59
N GLU A 10 25.78 -3.35 1.55
CA GLU A 10 26.72 -2.21 1.47
C GLU A 10 26.00 -0.85 1.58
N GLU A 11 26.14 -0.02 2.63
CA GLU A 11 27.03 0.06 3.79
C GLU A 11 26.30 0.81 4.95
N GLY A 12 26.73 0.59 6.20
CA GLY A 12 26.30 1.40 7.36
C GLY A 12 26.12 0.62 8.66
N ALA A 13 27.23 0.20 9.27
CA ALA A 13 27.27 -0.65 10.45
C ALA A 13 26.94 0.08 11.76
N ILE A 14 26.03 -0.48 12.59
CA ILE A 14 26.17 -0.60 14.05
C ILE A 14 25.50 -1.92 14.48
N GLY A 15 26.17 -2.69 15.33
CA GLY A 15 26.02 -4.13 15.53
C GLY A 15 24.60 -4.68 15.74
N SER A 16 24.28 -5.73 14.99
CA SER A 16 23.39 -6.83 15.38
C SER A 16 23.59 -7.97 14.39
N ASP A 17 23.84 -9.17 14.94
CA ASP A 17 23.89 -10.49 14.33
C ASP A 17 23.85 -10.62 12.80
N LYS A 18 25.01 -11.00 12.23
CA LYS A 18 25.13 -11.58 10.88
C LYS A 18 24.52 -12.99 10.75
N ASN A 19 23.64 -13.39 11.67
CA ASN A 19 23.10 -14.74 11.78
C ASN A 19 21.58 -14.71 11.63
N ASN A 20 21.10 -15.28 10.52
CA ASN A 20 19.69 -15.44 10.08
C ASN A 20 19.18 -14.40 9.06
N LEU A 21 19.85 -14.27 7.92
CA LEU A 21 19.19 -13.76 6.71
C LEU A 21 17.98 -14.62 6.30
N ASP A 22 17.91 -15.86 6.80
CA ASP A 22 16.84 -16.83 6.50
C ASP A 22 15.60 -16.68 7.41
N ARG A 23 15.62 -15.81 8.42
CA ARG A 23 14.45 -15.58 9.29
C ARG A 23 13.71 -14.31 8.89
N LEU A 24 12.74 -14.47 7.99
CA LEU A 24 11.74 -13.43 7.76
C LEU A 24 10.85 -13.31 9.02
N PRO A 25 10.54 -12.08 9.47
CA PRO A 25 9.62 -11.90 10.58
C PRO A 25 8.22 -12.43 10.19
N PRO A 26 7.44 -13.01 11.11
CA PRO A 26 6.09 -13.52 10.80
C PRO A 26 5.18 -12.46 10.15
N SER A 27 5.37 -11.18 10.50
CA SER A 27 4.68 -10.05 9.87
C SER A 27 4.82 -10.02 8.37
N TYR A 28 5.98 -10.39 7.82
CA TYR A 28 6.19 -10.47 6.37
C TYR A 28 5.24 -11.49 5.75
N MET A 29 5.14 -12.69 6.32
CA MET A 29 4.23 -13.73 5.81
C MET A 29 2.78 -13.26 5.87
N TYR A 30 2.36 -12.59 6.95
CA TYR A 30 1.02 -12.02 7.04
C TYR A 30 0.76 -10.92 6.01
N SER A 31 1.73 -10.04 5.74
CA SER A 31 1.60 -9.00 4.72
C SER A 31 1.48 -9.59 3.31
N ILE A 32 2.24 -10.65 3.01
CA ILE A 32 2.15 -11.34 1.71
C ILE A 32 0.78 -12.00 1.55
N ILE A 33 0.35 -12.80 2.54
CA ILE A 33 -0.96 -13.46 2.51
C ILE A 33 -2.08 -12.43 2.40
N PHE A 34 -2.02 -11.34 3.18
CA PHE A 34 -3.01 -10.27 3.11
C PHE A 34 -3.06 -9.64 1.72
N LYS A 35 -1.91 -9.31 1.14
CA LYS A 35 -1.83 -8.75 -0.22
C LYS A 35 -2.45 -9.70 -1.23
N ASP A 36 -2.10 -10.99 -1.19
CA ASP A 36 -2.65 -11.98 -2.12
C ASP A 36 -4.18 -12.11 -1.98
N ILE A 37 -4.70 -12.16 -0.74
CA ILE A 37 -6.15 -12.17 -0.47
C ILE A 37 -6.85 -10.93 -1.05
N ILE A 38 -6.32 -9.72 -0.79
CA ILE A 38 -6.94 -8.47 -1.24
C ILE A 38 -6.99 -8.38 -2.78
N LEU A 39 -5.98 -8.94 -3.46
CA LEU A 39 -5.93 -8.97 -4.92
C LEU A 39 -6.92 -9.98 -5.52
N GLU A 40 -7.21 -11.07 -4.82
CA GLU A 40 -8.19 -12.08 -5.26
C GLU A 40 -9.65 -11.71 -4.93
N ILE A 41 -9.87 -10.86 -3.91
CA ILE A 41 -11.22 -10.42 -3.54
C ILE A 41 -11.85 -9.62 -4.68
N ASN A 42 -12.96 -10.13 -5.21
CA ASN A 42 -13.84 -9.44 -6.14
C ASN A 42 -15.04 -8.86 -5.38
N ASP A 43 -14.80 -7.79 -4.63
CA ASP A 43 -15.83 -7.07 -3.88
C ASP A 43 -16.35 -5.86 -4.67
N ASP A 44 -17.60 -5.49 -4.40
CA ASP A 44 -18.19 -4.24 -4.88
C ASP A 44 -17.47 -3.03 -4.26
N ASP A 45 -16.72 -2.31 -5.10
CA ASP A 45 -15.98 -1.10 -4.73
C ASP A 45 -16.90 -0.03 -4.12
N SER A 46 -18.16 0.06 -4.54
CA SER A 46 -19.11 1.04 -4.00
C SER A 46 -19.49 0.74 -2.55
N LYS A 47 -19.67 -0.54 -2.22
CA LYS A 47 -19.93 -1.01 -0.85
C LYS A 47 -18.69 -0.83 0.03
N SER A 48 -17.52 -1.12 -0.52
CA SER A 48 -16.23 -0.95 0.16
C SER A 48 -15.95 0.53 0.48
N MET A 49 -16.19 1.41 -0.50
CA MET A 49 -16.12 2.87 -0.34
C MET A 49 -17.05 3.36 0.78
N ASN A 50 -18.32 2.97 0.77
CA ASN A 50 -19.26 3.36 1.82
C ASN A 50 -18.84 2.85 3.21
N THR A 51 -18.21 1.68 3.28
CA THR A 51 -17.70 1.12 4.53
C THR A 51 -16.49 1.92 5.03
N LEU A 52 -15.58 2.31 4.14
CA LEU A 52 -14.43 3.16 4.47
C LEU A 52 -14.87 4.56 4.93
N VAL A 53 -15.86 5.16 4.26
CA VAL A 53 -16.45 6.45 4.65
C VAL A 53 -16.97 6.41 6.08
N LYS A 54 -17.75 5.36 6.43
CA LYS A 54 -18.25 5.17 7.81
C LYS A 54 -17.12 4.98 8.82
N PHE A 55 -16.04 4.30 8.43
CA PHE A 55 -14.86 4.15 9.27
C PHE A 55 -14.15 5.49 9.51
N CYS A 56 -13.97 6.30 8.46
CA CYS A 56 -13.36 7.63 8.56
C CYS A 56 -14.17 8.58 9.45
N GLN A 57 -15.51 8.54 9.36
CA GLN A 57 -16.40 9.32 10.23
C GLN A 57 -16.21 8.99 11.71
N LYS A 58 -16.03 7.69 12.04
CA LYS A 58 -15.76 7.27 13.43
C LYS A 58 -14.40 7.73 13.95
N GLN A 59 -13.43 7.93 13.05
CA GLN A 59 -12.07 8.37 13.37
C GLN A 59 -11.93 9.90 13.41
N ASN A 60 -13.05 10.65 13.39
CA ASN A 60 -13.08 12.12 13.38
C ASN A 60 -12.28 12.75 12.21
N ILE A 61 -12.22 12.07 11.06
CA ILE A 61 -11.67 12.66 9.84
C ILE A 61 -12.64 13.73 9.33
N SER A 62 -12.10 14.84 8.80
CA SER A 62 -12.89 15.94 8.27
C SER A 62 -13.90 15.47 7.22
N GLU A 63 -15.19 15.79 7.42
CA GLU A 63 -16.26 15.48 6.47
C GLU A 63 -15.98 16.05 5.08
N THR A 64 -15.32 17.21 5.00
CA THR A 64 -14.96 17.82 3.71
C THR A 64 -14.01 16.94 2.91
N GLN A 65 -13.01 16.35 3.56
CA GLN A 65 -12.03 15.48 2.92
C GLN A 65 -12.67 14.14 2.52
N ILE A 66 -13.55 13.61 3.37
CA ILE A 66 -14.30 12.37 3.09
C ILE A 66 -15.21 12.57 1.86
N ASN A 67 -15.91 13.70 1.78
CA ASN A 67 -16.79 14.01 0.65
C ASN A 67 -15.98 14.22 -0.63
N GLU A 68 -14.87 14.96 -0.58
CA GLU A 68 -13.96 15.13 -1.72
C GLU A 68 -13.46 13.78 -2.23
N PHE A 69 -12.99 12.91 -1.33
CA PHE A 69 -12.56 11.55 -1.68
C PHE A 69 -13.69 10.76 -2.32
N LYS A 70 -14.88 10.73 -1.72
CA LYS A 70 -16.02 9.94 -2.23
C LYS A 70 -16.47 10.39 -3.62
N HIS A 71 -16.49 11.69 -3.90
CA HIS A 71 -17.00 12.23 -5.16
C HIS A 71 -15.97 12.15 -6.28
N GLU A 72 -14.70 12.44 -5.99
CA GLU A 72 -13.64 12.53 -7.01
C GLU A 72 -12.80 11.25 -7.12
N TYR A 73 -13.12 10.20 -6.35
CA TYR A 73 -12.28 8.98 -6.30
C TYR A 73 -12.00 8.41 -7.69
N HIS A 74 -13.06 8.24 -8.50
CA HIS A 74 -12.99 7.63 -9.83
C HIS A 74 -12.47 8.59 -10.91
N ASP A 75 -12.46 9.89 -10.65
CA ASP A 75 -11.97 10.91 -11.59
C ASP A 75 -10.45 11.07 -11.54
N ARG A 76 -9.82 10.47 -10.52
CA ARG A 76 -8.37 10.55 -10.26
C ARG A 76 -7.79 9.16 -10.13
N SER A 77 -6.48 9.07 -10.30
CA SER A 77 -5.80 7.78 -10.17
C SER A 77 -5.54 7.43 -8.69
N PRO A 78 -5.53 6.14 -8.32
CA PRO A 78 -5.17 5.70 -6.96
C PRO A 78 -3.84 6.30 -6.43
N VAL A 79 -2.82 6.44 -7.28
CA VAL A 79 -1.52 7.06 -6.94
C VAL A 79 -1.67 8.54 -6.61
N TYR A 80 -2.57 9.28 -7.28
CA TYR A 80 -2.87 10.66 -6.90
C TYR A 80 -3.40 10.72 -5.46
N TRP A 81 -4.34 9.85 -5.11
CA TRP A 81 -4.88 9.79 -3.75
C TRP A 81 -3.85 9.34 -2.70
N TYR A 82 -2.90 8.48 -3.08
CA TYR A 82 -1.80 8.07 -2.22
C TYR A 82 -0.79 9.21 -1.98
N THR A 83 -0.51 10.03 -2.99
CA THR A 83 0.50 11.10 -2.90
C THR A 83 -0.06 12.42 -2.36
N LYS A 84 -1.37 12.62 -2.45
CA LYS A 84 -2.04 13.82 -1.91
C LYS A 84 -1.91 13.88 -0.38
N PRO A 85 -1.55 15.04 0.21
CA PRO A 85 -1.44 15.21 1.66
C PRO A 85 -2.83 15.26 2.32
N MET A 86 -3.47 14.10 2.43
CA MET A 86 -4.81 13.91 2.99
C MET A 86 -4.81 12.74 3.98
N PHE A 87 -5.93 12.52 4.68
CA PHE A 87 -6.13 11.41 5.61
C PHE A 87 -5.76 10.05 5.03
N LEU A 88 -5.98 9.81 3.74
CA LEU A 88 -5.82 8.49 3.12
C LEU A 88 -4.38 7.99 3.17
N TYR A 89 -3.40 8.86 2.85
CA TYR A 89 -1.97 8.53 2.93
C TYR A 89 -1.57 8.14 4.35
N ALA A 90 -1.94 8.97 5.33
CA ALA A 90 -1.59 8.75 6.73
C ALA A 90 -2.26 7.47 7.27
N MET A 91 -3.55 7.28 6.99
CA MET A 91 -4.33 6.13 7.43
C MET A 91 -3.80 4.82 6.85
N LEU A 92 -3.51 4.79 5.54
CA LEU A 92 -2.96 3.61 4.89
C LEU A 92 -1.59 3.24 5.44
N ASN A 93 -0.66 4.20 5.51
CA ASN A 93 0.69 3.91 6.00
C ASN A 93 0.71 3.57 7.50
N CYS A 94 -0.19 4.16 8.29
CA CYS A 94 -0.34 3.77 9.69
C CYS A 94 -0.85 2.33 9.80
N GLY A 95 -1.96 2.00 9.13
CA GLY A 95 -2.57 0.68 9.18
C GLY A 95 -1.63 -0.44 8.73
N LEU A 96 -0.86 -0.23 7.66
CA LEU A 96 0.13 -1.18 7.19
C LEU A 96 1.31 -1.35 8.16
N ARG A 97 1.78 -0.28 8.82
CA ARG A 97 2.89 -0.34 9.78
C ARG A 97 2.48 -1.01 11.09
N SER A 98 1.26 -0.75 11.55
CA SER A 98 0.73 -1.34 12.79
C SER A 98 0.09 -2.71 12.58
N LEU A 99 -0.04 -3.18 11.34
CA LEU A 99 -0.82 -4.36 10.98
C LEU A 99 -2.25 -4.32 11.54
N ASP A 100 -2.87 -3.13 11.48
CA ASP A 100 -4.25 -2.95 11.91
C ASP A 100 -5.18 -3.59 10.86
N MET A 101 -5.60 -4.82 11.14
CA MET A 101 -6.46 -5.60 10.25
C MET A 101 -7.80 -4.94 9.97
N GLU A 102 -8.37 -4.17 10.91
CA GLU A 102 -9.62 -3.47 10.64
C GLU A 102 -9.41 -2.38 9.59
N ALA A 103 -8.43 -1.50 9.81
CA ALA A 103 -8.08 -0.43 8.88
C ALA A 103 -7.64 -0.99 7.51
N MET A 104 -6.77 -2.01 7.50
CA MET A 104 -6.28 -2.67 6.30
C MET A 104 -7.43 -3.27 5.47
N CYS A 105 -8.37 -3.97 6.10
CA CYS A 105 -9.54 -4.52 5.40
C CYS A 105 -10.46 -3.41 4.86
N LYS A 106 -10.68 -2.31 5.59
CA LYS A 106 -11.48 -1.18 5.07
C LYS A 106 -10.82 -0.47 3.89
N LEU A 107 -9.49 -0.43 3.88
CA LEU A 107 -8.67 0.13 2.80
C LEU A 107 -8.39 -0.88 1.68
N GLY A 108 -8.87 -2.14 1.79
CA GLY A 108 -8.52 -3.23 0.88
C GLY A 108 -8.75 -2.90 -0.60
N PHE A 109 -9.91 -2.35 -0.94
CA PHE A 109 -10.21 -1.96 -2.32
C PHE A 109 -9.24 -0.89 -2.86
N PHE A 110 -8.83 0.06 -2.00
CA PHE A 110 -7.87 1.10 -2.35
C PHE A 110 -6.47 0.52 -2.51
N ILE A 111 -6.06 -0.40 -1.62
CA ILE A 111 -4.78 -1.13 -1.72
C ILE A 111 -4.70 -1.90 -3.03
N ARG A 112 -5.77 -2.62 -3.40
CA ARG A 112 -5.87 -3.33 -4.69
C ARG A 112 -5.73 -2.36 -5.86
N SER A 113 -6.51 -1.27 -5.84
CA SER A 113 -6.47 -0.26 -6.92
C SER A 113 -5.08 0.36 -7.08
N LEU A 114 -4.44 0.68 -5.94
CA LEU A 114 -3.09 1.24 -5.91
C LEU A 114 -2.05 0.23 -6.40
N HIS A 115 -2.15 -1.04 -6.00
CA HIS A 115 -1.26 -2.09 -6.44
C HIS A 115 -1.32 -2.28 -7.97
N LEU A 116 -2.53 -2.41 -8.52
CA LEU A 116 -2.72 -2.58 -9.97
C LEU A 116 -2.15 -1.39 -10.76
N GLN A 117 -2.37 -0.16 -10.26
CA GLN A 117 -1.79 1.02 -10.92
C GLN A 117 -0.26 1.05 -10.83
N LEU A 118 0.32 0.68 -9.68
CA LEU A 118 1.78 0.62 -9.54
C LEU A 118 2.40 -0.45 -10.43
N GLU A 119 1.74 -1.60 -10.58
CA GLU A 119 2.17 -2.65 -11.51
C GLU A 119 2.15 -2.15 -12.96
N GLN A 120 1.08 -1.47 -13.37
CA GLN A 120 1.00 -0.85 -14.70
C GLN A 120 2.14 0.16 -14.92
N LEU A 121 2.33 1.09 -13.98
CA LEU A 121 3.39 2.11 -14.07
C LEU A 121 4.78 1.47 -14.10
N HIS A 122 4.99 0.39 -13.34
CA HIS A 122 6.24 -0.36 -13.34
C HIS A 122 6.49 -1.04 -14.69
N GLN A 123 5.47 -1.62 -15.32
CA GLN A 123 5.58 -2.19 -16.66
C GLN A 123 5.91 -1.13 -17.71
N GLU A 124 5.23 0.03 -17.67
CA GLU A 124 5.50 1.17 -18.55
C GLU A 124 6.93 1.71 -18.38
N GLN A 125 7.37 1.84 -17.12
CA GLN A 125 8.72 2.27 -16.79
C GLN A 125 9.77 1.26 -17.25
N SER A 126 9.56 -0.03 -17.04
CA SER A 126 10.50 -1.09 -17.41
C SER A 126 10.63 -1.23 -18.93
N ALA A 127 9.55 -0.98 -19.68
CA ALA A 127 9.59 -0.92 -21.14
C ALA A 127 10.38 0.29 -21.65
N SER A 128 10.29 1.43 -20.96
CA SER A 128 10.91 2.70 -21.37
C SER A 128 12.36 2.86 -20.89
N PHE A 129 12.68 2.31 -19.72
CA PHE A 129 13.98 2.44 -19.05
C PHE A 129 14.47 1.06 -18.60
N GLN A 130 15.42 0.50 -19.36
CA GLN A 130 16.07 -0.79 -19.04
C GLN A 130 17.33 -0.61 -18.17
N THR A 131 17.63 0.60 -17.73
CA THR A 131 18.84 0.91 -16.96
C THR A 131 18.52 1.02 -15.47
N ALA A 132 19.40 0.45 -14.65
CA ALA A 132 19.32 0.59 -13.20
C ALA A 132 19.58 2.06 -12.82
N PHE A 133 18.80 2.56 -11.86
CA PHE A 133 18.98 3.90 -11.30
C PHE A 133 18.93 3.84 -9.77
N THR A 134 19.70 4.71 -9.13
CA THR A 134 19.78 4.80 -7.66
C THR A 134 18.78 5.83 -7.16
N VAL A 135 18.00 5.47 -6.14
CA VAL A 135 17.01 6.35 -5.49
C VAL A 135 17.45 6.65 -4.06
N TYR A 136 17.33 7.92 -3.65
CA TYR A 136 17.58 8.35 -2.28
C TYR A 136 16.24 8.58 -1.58
N ARG A 137 16.16 8.19 -0.31
CA ARG A 137 14.96 8.30 0.53
C ARG A 137 15.26 9.08 1.80
#